data_AF-A0A6I4W9D1-F1
#
_entry.id   AF-A0A6I4W9D1-F1
#
_cell.length_a   1.000
_cell.length_b   1.000
_cell.length_c   1.000
_cell.angle_alpha   90.00
_cell.angle_beta   90.00
_cell.angle_gamma   90.00
#
_symmetry.space_group_name_H-M   'P 1'
#
loop_
_entity.id
_entity.type
_entity.pdbx_description
1 polymer ?
#
loop_
_entity_poly.entity_id
_entity_poly.type
_entity_poly.pdbx_seq_one_letter_code
_entity_poly.pdbx_strand_id
1 'polypeptide(L)'
;MAEPQAPGSTDADLVWLDLACDLAALCPPSESAFSVGAVIVAADGTRIARGHSREDDPKDHAEESALRRVPAGTDLGGATLYSSLEPCGRRASRPRPCADLILAAGIRRVVFAWSEPDVFVPATGADRLRAAGVEVVEMPALAARAKEPNAHLLG
;
A
#
# COMPACT_ATOMS: atom_id res chain seq x y z
N MET A 1 16.04 -13.98 9.64
CA MET A 1 15.35 -13.35 8.49
C MET A 1 14.29 -14.34 8.06
N ALA A 2 13.01 -13.98 8.15
CA ALA A 2 11.92 -14.88 7.75
C ALA A 2 12.03 -15.17 6.24
N GLU A 3 11.77 -16.42 5.84
CA GLU A 3 11.73 -16.80 4.43
C GLU A 3 10.60 -16.08 3.71
N PRO A 4 10.76 -15.72 2.41
CA PRO A 4 9.67 -15.15 1.63
C PRO A 4 8.49 -16.13 1.59
N GLN A 5 7.33 -15.71 2.10
CA GLN A 5 6.12 -16.51 2.10
C GLN A 5 5.25 -16.16 0.90
N ALA A 6 4.72 -17.16 0.20
CA ALA A 6 3.80 -16.92 -0.90
C ALA A 6 2.51 -16.24 -0.38
N PRO A 7 2.02 -15.17 -1.04
CA PRO A 7 0.78 -14.49 -0.69
C PRO A 7 -0.46 -15.40 -0.65
N GLY A 8 -1.50 -14.97 0.06
CA GLY A 8 -2.82 -15.62 0.02
C GLY A 8 -3.14 -16.53 1.20
N SER A 9 -2.22 -16.65 2.17
CA SER A 9 -2.52 -17.14 3.52
C SER A 9 -2.45 -16.00 4.52
N THR A 10 -3.22 -16.08 5.61
CA THR A 10 -3.22 -15.04 6.65
C THR A 10 -1.82 -14.78 7.21
N ASP A 11 -1.02 -15.83 7.44
CA ASP A 11 0.33 -15.69 8.00
C ASP A 11 1.29 -14.98 7.03
N ALA A 12 1.26 -15.36 5.74
CA ALA A 12 2.05 -14.71 4.71
C ALA A 12 1.67 -13.25 4.52
N ASP A 13 0.36 -12.97 4.51
CA ASP A 13 -0.16 -11.63 4.35
C ASP A 13 0.26 -10.74 5.54
N LEU A 14 0.23 -11.27 6.77
CA LEU A 14 0.74 -10.56 7.95
C LEU A 14 2.22 -10.21 7.78
N VAL A 15 3.08 -11.12 7.35
CA VAL A 15 4.53 -10.86 7.19
C VAL A 15 4.80 -9.73 6.19
N TRP A 16 4.13 -9.73 5.03
CA TRP A 16 4.36 -8.70 4.02
C TRP A 16 3.74 -7.36 4.40
N LEU A 17 2.59 -7.37 5.06
CA LEU A 17 1.94 -6.16 5.54
C LEU A 17 2.71 -5.54 6.71
N ASP A 18 3.36 -6.36 7.53
CA ASP A 18 4.25 -5.92 8.60
C ASP A 18 5.46 -5.16 8.03
N LEU A 19 6.06 -5.69 6.96
CA LEU A 19 7.12 -4.98 6.22
C LEU A 19 6.62 -3.67 5.61
N ALA A 20 5.38 -3.60 5.13
CA ALA A 20 4.79 -2.34 4.67
C ALA A 20 4.67 -1.31 5.83
N CYS A 21 4.38 -1.76 7.05
CA CYS A 21 4.39 -0.90 8.24
C CYS A 21 5.80 -0.42 8.60
N ASP A 22 6.83 -1.29 8.49
CA ASP A 22 8.23 -0.88 8.69
C ASP A 22 8.64 0.23 7.70
N LEU A 23 8.21 0.11 6.44
CA LEU A 23 8.49 1.12 5.41
C LEU A 23 7.79 2.45 5.68
N ALA A 24 6.58 2.43 6.28
CA ALA A 24 5.89 3.65 6.67
C ALA A 24 6.70 4.46 7.70
N ALA A 25 7.44 3.80 8.59
CA ALA A 25 8.30 4.46 9.58
C ALA A 25 9.52 5.17 8.97
N LEU A 26 9.87 4.89 7.70
CA LEU A 26 10.97 5.54 6.98
C LEU A 26 10.54 6.84 6.28
N CYS A 27 9.24 7.15 6.28
CA CYS A 27 8.74 8.32 5.57
C CYS A 27 9.30 9.62 6.17
N PRO A 28 9.72 10.58 5.33
CA PRO A 28 9.97 11.95 5.78
C PRO A 28 8.73 12.51 6.52
N PRO A 29 8.91 13.28 7.61
CA PRO A 29 7.80 13.88 8.34
C PRO A 29 6.89 14.73 7.46
N SER A 30 5.60 14.78 7.82
CA SER A 30 4.61 15.62 7.14
C SER A 30 3.44 15.93 8.07
N GLU A 31 2.91 17.14 7.97
CA GLU A 31 1.68 17.60 8.65
C GLU A 31 0.45 17.50 7.74
N SER A 32 0.62 17.11 6.48
CA SER A 32 -0.42 17.19 5.45
C SER A 32 -0.54 15.93 4.59
N ALA A 33 0.17 14.86 4.96
CA ALA A 33 0.11 13.58 4.30
C ALA A 33 0.47 12.45 5.26
N PHE A 34 -0.23 11.33 5.16
CA PHE A 34 0.12 10.12 5.89
C PHE A 34 1.46 9.54 5.44
N SER A 35 2.20 9.01 6.39
CA SER A 35 3.33 8.10 6.22
C SER A 35 2.78 6.70 5.93
N VAL A 36 3.05 6.21 4.72
CA VAL A 36 2.54 4.92 4.21
C VAL A 36 3.71 4.15 3.61
N GLY A 37 3.71 2.84 3.79
CA GLY A 37 4.61 1.93 3.09
C GLY A 37 3.84 0.95 2.23
N ALA A 38 4.46 0.51 1.14
CA ALA A 38 3.88 -0.45 0.22
C ALA A 38 4.92 -1.46 -0.30
N VAL A 39 4.47 -2.69 -0.52
CA VAL A 39 5.28 -3.80 -1.04
C VAL A 39 4.48 -4.53 -2.12
N ILE A 40 5.14 -4.87 -3.23
CA ILE A 40 4.56 -5.66 -4.32
C ILE A 40 5.27 -7.02 -4.35
N VAL A 41 4.49 -8.09 -4.25
CA VAL A 41 4.99 -9.46 -4.12
C VAL A 41 4.37 -10.34 -5.20
N ALA A 42 5.19 -11.12 -5.88
CA ALA A 42 4.77 -12.11 -6.86
C ALA A 42 4.04 -13.29 -6.19
N ALA A 43 3.31 -14.07 -6.98
CA ALA A 43 2.57 -15.23 -6.49
C ALA A 43 3.48 -16.30 -5.83
N ASP A 44 4.75 -16.37 -6.20
CA ASP A 44 5.73 -17.30 -5.64
C ASP A 44 6.39 -16.80 -4.33
N GLY A 45 5.98 -15.63 -3.82
CA GLY A 45 6.58 -15.00 -2.64
C GLY A 45 7.77 -14.09 -2.93
N THR A 46 8.19 -13.95 -4.19
CA THR A 46 9.28 -13.03 -4.56
C THR A 46 8.83 -11.57 -4.40
N ARG A 47 9.55 -10.79 -3.58
CA ARG A 47 9.33 -9.34 -3.51
C ARG A 47 9.81 -8.67 -4.80
N ILE A 48 8.87 -8.15 -5.58
CA ILE A 48 9.13 -7.45 -6.86
C ILE A 48 9.66 -6.04 -6.58
N ALA A 49 8.94 -5.29 -5.75
CA ALA A 49 9.26 -3.89 -5.46
C ALA A 49 8.73 -3.49 -4.09
N ARG A 50 9.21 -2.34 -3.60
CA ARG A 50 8.72 -1.69 -2.39
C ARG A 50 8.82 -0.18 -2.55
N GLY A 51 8.09 0.55 -1.73
CA GLY A 51 8.23 2.00 -1.65
C GLY A 51 7.60 2.53 -0.38
N HIS A 52 7.93 3.76 -0.03
CA HIS A 52 7.19 4.51 0.97
C HIS A 52 6.82 5.91 0.46
N SER A 53 5.85 6.54 1.11
CA SER A 53 5.46 7.90 0.77
C SER A 53 6.66 8.83 0.87
N ARG A 54 6.73 9.79 -0.07
CA ARG A 54 7.76 10.83 -0.10
C ARG A 54 9.21 10.31 -0.19
N GLU A 55 9.42 9.11 -0.71
CA GLU A 55 10.77 8.52 -0.86
C GLU A 55 11.62 9.30 -1.87
N ASP A 56 11.09 9.61 -3.07
CA ASP A 56 11.80 10.36 -4.12
C ASP A 56 11.20 11.75 -4.40
N ASP A 57 9.86 11.88 -4.35
CA ASP A 57 9.13 13.14 -4.58
C ASP A 57 8.19 13.39 -3.37
N PRO A 58 8.16 14.60 -2.78
CA PRO A 58 7.26 14.95 -1.68
C PRO A 58 5.76 14.72 -1.91
N LYS A 59 5.33 14.49 -3.16
CA LYS A 59 3.94 14.22 -3.54
C LYS A 59 3.63 12.75 -3.79
N ASP A 60 4.64 11.89 -3.80
CA ASP A 60 4.46 10.47 -4.06
C ASP A 60 3.82 9.75 -2.88
N HIS A 61 2.84 8.92 -3.21
CA HIS A 61 2.29 7.94 -2.29
C HIS A 61 3.12 6.65 -2.38
N ALA A 62 3.05 5.80 -1.35
CA ALA A 62 3.85 4.58 -1.26
C ALA A 62 3.62 3.62 -2.44
N GLU A 63 2.37 3.45 -2.86
CA GLU A 63 1.99 2.57 -3.97
C GLU A 63 2.55 3.09 -5.30
N GLU A 64 2.55 4.41 -5.49
CA GLU A 64 3.15 5.06 -6.65
C GLU A 64 4.68 4.88 -6.65
N SER A 65 5.34 5.07 -5.50
CA SER A 65 6.77 4.81 -5.31
C SER A 65 7.14 3.35 -5.61
N ALA A 66 6.34 2.39 -5.12
CA ALA A 66 6.56 0.96 -5.32
C ALA A 66 6.36 0.55 -6.78
N LEU A 67 5.27 1.00 -7.42
CA LEU A 67 4.98 0.72 -8.83
C LEU A 67 6.07 1.27 -9.77
N ARG A 68 6.62 2.47 -9.48
CA ARG A 68 7.70 3.05 -10.28
C ARG A 68 9.00 2.25 -10.23
N ARG A 69 9.22 1.50 -9.15
CA ARG A 69 10.39 0.63 -8.95
C ARG A 69 10.21 -0.77 -9.55
N VAL A 70 9.02 -1.10 -10.08
CA VAL A 70 8.80 -2.37 -10.78
C VAL A 70 9.64 -2.39 -12.06
N PRO A 71 10.45 -3.44 -12.29
CA PRO A 71 11.21 -3.57 -13.53
C PRO A 71 10.31 -3.56 -14.76
N ALA A 72 10.72 -2.85 -15.82
CA ALA A 72 9.95 -2.77 -17.05
C ALA A 72 9.66 -4.17 -17.64
N GLY A 73 8.42 -4.40 -18.05
CA GLY A 73 7.99 -5.69 -18.61
C GLY A 73 7.62 -6.76 -17.57
N THR A 74 7.70 -6.47 -16.27
CA THR A 74 7.21 -7.37 -15.22
C THR A 74 5.69 -7.47 -15.28
N ASP A 75 5.16 -8.69 -15.39
CA ASP A 75 3.73 -8.94 -15.26
C ASP A 75 3.32 -8.95 -13.77
N LEU A 76 2.34 -8.12 -13.44
CA LEU A 76 1.79 -7.99 -12.09
C LEU A 76 0.39 -8.61 -11.94
N GLY A 77 -0.11 -9.30 -12.98
CA GLY A 77 -1.45 -9.91 -12.99
C GLY A 77 -1.69 -10.90 -11.85
N GLY A 78 -0.65 -11.61 -11.41
CA GLY A 78 -0.68 -12.52 -10.27
C GLY A 78 -0.07 -11.94 -8.98
N ALA A 79 0.34 -10.67 -8.98
CA ALA A 79 1.00 -10.06 -7.83
C ALA A 79 -0.02 -9.58 -6.78
N THR A 80 0.44 -9.48 -5.54
CA THR A 80 -0.27 -8.86 -4.42
C THR A 80 0.42 -7.57 -4.02
N LEU A 81 -0.36 -6.51 -3.82
CA LEU A 81 0.12 -5.27 -3.21
C LEU A 81 -0.30 -5.21 -1.75
N TYR A 82 0.68 -5.02 -0.88
CA TYR A 82 0.50 -4.78 0.54
C TYR A 82 0.70 -3.29 0.81
N SER A 83 -0.22 -2.65 1.52
CA SER A 83 -0.14 -1.22 1.86
C SER A 83 -0.48 -1.01 3.34
N SER A 84 0.31 -0.24 4.07
CA SER A 84 0.02 0.01 5.49
C SER A 84 -1.29 0.78 5.70
N LEU A 85 -1.68 1.62 4.75
CA LEU A 85 -2.94 2.37 4.72
C LEU A 85 -3.74 1.96 3.47
N GLU A 86 -5.07 2.03 3.53
CA GLU A 86 -5.93 1.87 2.37
C GLU A 86 -5.45 2.73 1.19
N PRO A 87 -5.29 2.14 -0.02
CA PRO A 87 -4.93 2.93 -1.19
C PRO A 87 -5.96 3.99 -1.50
N CYS A 88 -5.53 5.22 -1.78
CA CYS A 88 -6.48 6.31 -1.97
C CYS A 88 -7.38 6.11 -3.21
N GLY A 89 -8.67 6.42 -3.06
CA GLY A 89 -9.64 6.47 -4.18
C GLY A 89 -9.74 7.86 -4.84
N ARG A 90 -9.26 8.89 -4.13
CA ARG A 90 -9.14 10.29 -4.54
C ARG A 90 -7.86 10.86 -3.96
N ARG A 91 -7.22 11.81 -4.66
CA ARG A 91 -6.13 12.62 -4.11
C ARG A 91 -6.09 14.00 -4.76
N ALA A 92 -5.56 14.98 -4.04
CA ALA A 92 -5.33 16.33 -4.56
C ALA A 92 -3.92 16.49 -5.17
N SER A 93 -2.96 15.67 -4.74
CA SER A 93 -1.54 15.83 -5.08
C SER A 93 -1.20 15.50 -6.53
N ARG A 94 -1.99 14.64 -7.20
CA ARG A 94 -1.89 14.28 -8.63
C ARG A 94 -3.26 13.91 -9.23
N PRO A 95 -3.42 13.89 -10.57
CA PRO A 95 -4.70 13.57 -11.21
C PRO A 95 -5.20 12.13 -11.03
N ARG A 96 -4.30 11.14 -10.95
CA ARG A 96 -4.67 9.72 -10.82
C ARG A 96 -4.48 9.23 -9.37
N PRO A 97 -5.54 8.71 -8.71
CA PRO A 97 -5.44 8.10 -7.39
C PRO A 97 -4.70 6.75 -7.42
N CYS A 98 -4.24 6.28 -6.27
CA CYS A 98 -3.50 5.01 -6.16
C CYS A 98 -4.32 3.82 -6.64
N ALA A 99 -5.63 3.78 -6.34
CA ALA A 99 -6.53 2.74 -6.83
C ALA A 99 -6.48 2.61 -8.37
N ASP A 100 -6.41 3.72 -9.11
CA ASP A 100 -6.31 3.68 -10.58
C ASP A 100 -4.94 3.21 -11.07
N LEU A 101 -3.87 3.60 -10.35
CA LEU A 101 -2.52 3.14 -10.68
C LEU A 101 -2.39 1.62 -10.49
N ILE A 102 -2.98 1.08 -9.42
CA ILE A 102 -3.03 -0.36 -9.13
C ILE A 102 -3.79 -1.11 -10.22
N LEU A 103 -4.96 -0.61 -10.62
CA LEU A 103 -5.77 -1.21 -11.69
C LEU A 103 -5.03 -1.20 -13.03
N ALA A 104 -4.41 -0.06 -13.37
CA ALA A 104 -3.63 0.08 -14.59
C ALA A 104 -2.38 -0.82 -14.61
N ALA A 105 -1.80 -1.10 -13.45
CA ALA A 105 -0.68 -2.02 -13.30
C ALA A 105 -1.09 -3.51 -13.44
N GLY A 106 -2.40 -3.81 -13.45
CA GLY A 106 -2.90 -5.17 -13.62
C GLY A 106 -2.97 -5.99 -12.32
N ILE A 107 -2.61 -5.41 -11.17
CA ILE A 107 -2.68 -6.09 -9.86
C ILE A 107 -4.13 -6.49 -9.56
N ARG A 108 -4.30 -7.71 -9.03
CA ARG A 108 -5.63 -8.31 -8.73
C ARG A 108 -5.87 -8.61 -7.26
N ARG A 109 -4.87 -8.44 -6.39
CA ARG A 109 -5.03 -8.56 -4.94
C ARG A 109 -4.36 -7.40 -4.21
N VAL A 110 -5.08 -6.79 -3.28
CA VAL A 110 -4.59 -5.73 -2.40
C VAL A 110 -4.89 -6.10 -0.96
N VAL A 111 -3.90 -5.98 -0.09
CA VAL A 111 -4.01 -6.23 1.35
C VAL A 111 -3.59 -4.96 2.08
N PHE A 112 -4.37 -4.48 3.05
CA PHE A 112 -4.01 -3.29 3.82
C PHE A 112 -4.34 -3.39 5.30
N ALA A 113 -3.63 -2.62 6.15
CA ALA A 113 -3.75 -2.74 7.60
C ALA A 113 -4.77 -1.78 8.21
N TRP A 114 -4.87 -0.56 7.66
CA TRP A 114 -5.65 0.53 8.24
C TRP A 114 -6.47 1.22 7.16
N SER A 115 -7.80 1.23 7.33
CA SER A 115 -8.71 2.05 6.52
C SER A 115 -8.41 3.55 6.70
N GLU A 116 -8.42 4.32 5.61
CA GLU A 116 -8.05 5.75 5.65
C GLU A 116 -9.02 6.53 6.57
N PRO A 117 -8.53 7.24 7.59
CA PRO A 117 -9.39 8.05 8.46
C PRO A 117 -9.84 9.31 7.72
N ASP A 118 -10.98 9.89 8.12
CA ASP A 118 -11.52 11.11 7.54
C ASP A 118 -10.77 12.37 8.04
N VAL A 119 -9.47 12.46 7.73
CA VAL A 119 -8.58 13.56 8.11
C VAL A 119 -8.28 14.45 6.89
N PHE A 120 -7.98 13.85 5.74
CA PHE A 120 -7.63 14.58 4.52
C PHE A 120 -8.62 14.33 3.37
N VAL A 121 -9.02 13.09 3.16
CA VAL A 121 -9.99 12.69 2.13
C VAL A 121 -10.81 11.49 2.59
N PRO A 122 -12.06 11.30 2.10
CA PRO A 122 -12.84 10.11 2.41
C PRO A 122 -12.23 8.83 1.83
N ALA A 123 -12.21 7.78 2.64
CA ALA A 123 -11.89 6.41 2.24
C ALA A 123 -12.84 5.91 1.14
N THR A 124 -12.30 5.69 -0.06
CA THR A 124 -13.07 5.27 -1.24
C THR A 124 -12.29 4.32 -2.15
N GLY A 125 -11.05 4.00 -1.82
CA GLY A 125 -10.18 3.26 -2.72
C GLY A 125 -10.41 1.75 -2.67
N ALA A 126 -10.64 1.19 -1.48
CA ALA A 126 -10.99 -0.22 -1.32
C ALA A 126 -12.26 -0.57 -2.12
N ASP A 127 -13.30 0.25 -2.03
CA ASP A 127 -14.55 0.03 -2.75
C ASP A 127 -14.37 0.15 -4.27
N ARG A 128 -13.57 1.12 -4.72
CA ARG A 128 -13.23 1.28 -6.14
C ARG A 128 -12.47 0.07 -6.68
N LEU A 129 -11.52 -0.46 -5.92
CA LEU A 129 -10.77 -1.67 -6.29
C LEU A 129 -11.69 -2.90 -6.35
N ARG A 130 -12.53 -3.10 -5.32
CA ARG A 130 -13.52 -4.20 -5.30
C ARG A 130 -14.49 -4.12 -6.47
N ALA A 131 -15.01 -2.94 -6.80
CA ALA A 131 -15.90 -2.73 -7.93
C ALA A 131 -15.26 -3.08 -9.29
N ALA A 132 -13.93 -2.99 -9.39
CA ALA A 132 -13.16 -3.39 -10.55
C ALA A 132 -12.69 -4.86 -10.52
N GLY A 133 -13.16 -5.66 -9.55
CA GLY A 133 -12.85 -7.09 -9.44
C GLY A 133 -11.50 -7.41 -8.79
N VAL A 134 -10.87 -6.44 -8.11
CA VAL A 134 -9.69 -6.69 -7.29
C VAL A 134 -10.13 -7.32 -5.97
N GLU A 135 -9.44 -8.36 -5.55
CA GLU A 135 -9.61 -8.91 -4.21
C GLU A 135 -8.96 -7.97 -3.19
N VAL A 136 -9.74 -7.47 -2.24
CA VAL A 136 -9.28 -6.49 -1.25
C VAL A 136 -9.49 -7.02 0.15
N VAL A 137 -8.38 -7.21 0.88
CA VAL A 137 -8.36 -7.72 2.25
C VAL A 137 -7.89 -6.64 3.21
N GLU A 138 -8.68 -6.37 4.24
CA GLU A 138 -8.28 -5.53 5.37
C GLU A 138 -7.80 -6.41 6.52
N MET A 139 -6.65 -6.10 7.11
CA MET A 139 -6.05 -6.84 8.22
C MET A 139 -5.83 -5.91 9.42
N PRO A 140 -6.89 -5.67 10.22
CA PRO A 140 -6.83 -4.70 11.31
C PRO A 140 -5.87 -5.09 12.45
N ALA A 141 -5.38 -6.34 12.47
CA ALA A 141 -4.36 -6.81 13.41
C ALA A 141 -3.07 -5.96 13.36
N LEU A 142 -2.75 -5.35 12.21
CA LEU A 142 -1.59 -4.47 12.04
C LEU A 142 -1.95 -2.98 12.01
N ALA A 143 -3.22 -2.61 12.22
CA ALA A 143 -3.66 -1.22 12.16
C ALA A 143 -2.91 -0.33 13.17
N ALA A 144 -2.61 -0.83 14.37
CA ALA A 144 -1.85 -0.09 15.37
C ALA A 144 -0.44 0.27 14.87
N ARG A 145 0.26 -0.69 14.24
CA ARG A 145 1.57 -0.47 13.63
C ARG A 145 1.52 0.52 12.48
N ALA A 146 0.50 0.43 11.62
CA ALA A 146 0.32 1.37 10.51
C ALA A 146 0.00 2.81 10.98
N LYS A 147 -0.67 2.97 12.13
CA LYS A 147 -1.00 4.27 12.72
C LYS A 147 0.17 4.94 13.42
N GLU A 148 1.11 4.17 13.96
CA GLU A 148 2.21 4.68 14.79
C GLU A 148 3.02 5.81 14.10
N PRO A 149 3.46 5.70 12.83
CA PRO A 149 4.18 6.79 12.14
C PRO A 149 3.31 8.03 11.84
N ASN A 150 2.01 7.95 12.12
CA ASN A 150 0.99 8.95 11.80
C ASN A 150 0.33 9.52 13.07
N ALA A 151 0.76 9.10 14.26
CA ALA A 151 0.09 9.46 15.52
C ALA A 151 -0.06 10.98 15.71
N HIS A 152 0.91 11.76 15.26
CA HIS A 152 0.88 13.23 15.32
C HIS A 152 -0.22 13.88 14.45
N LEU A 153 -0.76 13.16 13.46
CA LEU A 153 -1.84 13.64 12.58
C LEU A 153 -3.24 13.31 13.12
N LEU A 154 -3.35 12.46 14.14
CA LEU A 154 -4.62 11.89 14.58
C LEU A 154 -5.26 12.60 15.78
N GLY A 155 -4.59 13.60 16.35
CA GLY A 155 -5.08 14.39 17.49
C GLY A 155 -4.61 13.87 18.84
#